data_AF-A0A822EAF4-F1
#
_entry.id   AF-A0A822EAF4-F1
#
_cell.length_a   1.000
_cell.length_b   1.000
_cell.length_c   1.000
_cell.angle_alpha   90.00
_cell.angle_beta   90.00
_cell.angle_gamma   90.00
#
_symmetry.space_group_name_H-M   'P 1'
#
loop_
_entity.id
_entity.type
_entity.pdbx_description
1 polymer ?
#
loop_
_entity_poly.entity_id
_entity_poly.type
_entity_poly.pdbx_seq_one_letter_code
_entity_poly.pdbx_strand_id
1 'polypeptide(L)'
;MLKAGLLPSPIITALSSNPLSSKNKIDTQTFIEIRSDVPNVRIYFTVDGKKPDPFQIFRTGSISTFLYRGAFRLGSGRRVLKAIAVTNNGLRESNIITKFLDVNDKYSENYDGNPNEYSDNDQSLVNHDQSKWDDDFNIHNSIEGP
;
A
#
# COMPACT_ATOMS: atom_id res chain seq x y z
N MET A 1 -26.12 -19.47 -17.62
CA MET A 1 -27.33 -19.76 -16.82
C MET A 1 -27.02 -19.48 -15.35
N LEU A 2 -27.63 -18.44 -14.75
CA LEU A 2 -27.54 -18.22 -13.30
C LEU A 2 -28.55 -19.16 -12.63
N LYS A 3 -28.11 -20.01 -11.69
CA LYS A 3 -29.03 -20.82 -10.86
C LYS A 3 -29.83 -19.88 -9.93
N ALA A 4 -31.12 -20.13 -9.78
CA ALA A 4 -32.02 -19.33 -8.95
C ALA A 4 -31.57 -19.30 -7.47
N GLY A 5 -31.62 -18.13 -6.83
CA GLY A 5 -31.49 -17.93 -5.38
C GLY A 5 -30.33 -17.03 -4.94
N LEU A 6 -29.09 -17.36 -5.28
CA LEU A 6 -27.90 -16.74 -4.68
C LEU A 6 -27.25 -15.69 -5.60
N LEU A 7 -26.78 -14.58 -5.04
CA LEU A 7 -25.94 -13.63 -5.76
C LEU A 7 -24.54 -14.23 -5.90
N PRO A 8 -24.00 -14.42 -7.11
CA PRO A 8 -22.64 -14.92 -7.31
C PRO A 8 -21.61 -14.01 -6.63
N SER A 9 -20.59 -14.64 -6.05
CA SER A 9 -19.47 -13.91 -5.49
C SER A 9 -18.65 -13.20 -6.57
N PRO A 10 -17.99 -12.08 -6.22
CA PRO A 10 -17.08 -11.41 -7.15
C PRO A 10 -15.82 -12.25 -7.42
N ILE A 11 -15.10 -11.91 -8.47
CA ILE A 11 -13.84 -12.54 -8.89
C ILE A 11 -12.70 -11.55 -8.69
N ILE A 12 -11.65 -11.95 -7.95
CA ILE A 12 -10.43 -11.14 -7.79
C ILE A 12 -9.36 -11.63 -8.78
N THR A 13 -8.91 -10.71 -9.64
CA THR A 13 -7.88 -10.98 -10.64
C THR A 13 -6.69 -10.04 -10.43
N ALA A 14 -5.47 -10.58 -10.47
CA ALA A 14 -4.27 -9.77 -10.59
C ALA A 14 -3.97 -9.58 -12.08
N LEU A 15 -3.89 -8.33 -12.53
CA LEU A 15 -3.56 -7.95 -13.90
C LEU A 15 -2.04 -7.96 -14.07
N SER A 16 -1.43 -9.14 -13.98
CA SER A 16 0.00 -9.31 -14.24
C SER A 16 0.23 -9.52 -15.73
N SER A 17 1.26 -8.86 -16.27
CA SER A 17 1.74 -9.11 -17.64
C SER A 17 2.57 -10.39 -17.76
N ASN A 18 2.97 -11.00 -16.63
CA ASN A 18 3.81 -12.19 -16.63
C ASN A 18 2.97 -13.47 -16.45
N PRO A 19 2.77 -14.27 -17.51
CA PRO A 19 1.98 -15.50 -17.44
C PRO A 19 2.65 -16.61 -16.62
N LEU A 20 3.95 -16.50 -16.36
CA LEU A 20 4.75 -17.48 -15.60
C LEU A 20 4.74 -17.18 -14.09
N SER A 21 4.27 -15.99 -13.67
CA SER A 21 4.19 -15.63 -12.26
C SER A 21 3.10 -16.43 -11.56
N SER A 22 3.39 -16.91 -10.35
CA SER A 22 2.38 -17.59 -9.54
C SER A 22 1.21 -16.64 -9.27
N LYS A 23 -0.04 -17.11 -9.40
CA LYS A 23 -1.27 -16.28 -9.30
C LYS A 23 -1.46 -15.51 -7.98
N ASN A 24 -0.65 -15.83 -6.97
CA ASN A 24 -0.70 -15.24 -5.63
C ASN A 24 0.56 -14.42 -5.28
N LYS A 25 1.63 -14.48 -6.08
CA LYS A 25 2.82 -13.64 -5.89
C LYS A 25 2.80 -12.54 -6.94
N ILE A 26 2.76 -11.31 -6.48
CA ILE A 26 2.68 -10.12 -7.33
C ILE A 26 3.67 -9.08 -6.83
N ASP A 27 3.83 -7.99 -7.57
CA ASP A 27 4.60 -6.84 -7.12
C ASP A 27 3.70 -5.64 -6.77
N THR A 28 4.28 -4.61 -6.19
CA THR A 28 3.63 -3.33 -5.86
C THR A 28 3.12 -2.56 -7.08
N GLN A 29 3.45 -2.96 -8.31
CA GLN A 29 2.97 -2.34 -9.55
C GLN A 29 1.78 -3.09 -10.17
N THR A 30 1.51 -4.32 -9.72
CA THR A 30 0.44 -5.15 -10.23
C THR A 30 -0.92 -4.60 -9.81
N PHE A 31 -1.79 -4.36 -10.79
CA PHE A 31 -3.17 -3.94 -10.53
C PHE A 31 -4.05 -5.13 -10.14
N ILE A 32 -4.90 -4.91 -9.14
CA ILE A 32 -5.93 -5.85 -8.70
C ILE A 32 -7.28 -5.37 -9.23
N GLU A 33 -7.94 -6.25 -9.97
CA GLU A 33 -9.28 -6.07 -10.48
C GLU A 33 -10.26 -6.94 -9.70
N ILE A 34 -11.44 -6.39 -9.38
CA ILE A 34 -12.54 -7.16 -8.79
C ILE A 34 -13.75 -7.03 -9.71
N ARG A 35 -14.22 -8.17 -10.24
CA ARG A 35 -15.32 -8.22 -11.22
C ARG A 35 -16.52 -8.98 -10.70
N SER A 36 -17.69 -8.67 -11.24
CA SER A 36 -18.90 -9.48 -11.11
C SER A 36 -19.61 -9.49 -12.46
N ASP A 37 -20.08 -10.66 -12.89
CA ASP A 37 -20.87 -10.82 -14.11
C ASP A 37 -22.35 -10.46 -13.89
N VAL A 38 -22.72 -10.04 -12.67
CA VAL A 38 -24.09 -9.62 -12.34
C VAL A 38 -24.21 -8.09 -12.48
N PRO A 39 -25.17 -7.59 -13.26
CA PRO A 39 -25.39 -6.15 -13.38
C PRO A 39 -25.97 -5.57 -12.08
N ASN A 40 -25.85 -4.25 -11.89
CA ASN A 40 -26.46 -3.50 -10.78
C ASN A 40 -26.04 -3.97 -9.37
N VAL A 41 -24.78 -4.38 -9.23
CA VAL A 41 -24.16 -4.70 -7.94
C VAL A 41 -23.08 -3.69 -7.60
N ARG A 42 -22.90 -3.45 -6.31
CA ARG A 42 -21.75 -2.78 -5.71
C ARG A 42 -20.86 -3.83 -5.06
N ILE A 43 -19.56 -3.67 -5.20
CA ILE A 43 -18.58 -4.59 -4.62
C ILE A 43 -17.88 -3.87 -3.48
N TYR A 44 -17.87 -4.50 -2.31
CA TYR A 44 -17.21 -4.00 -1.11
C TYR A 44 -16.08 -4.94 -0.72
N PHE A 45 -14.95 -4.41 -0.28
CA PHE A 45 -13.77 -5.22 0.00
C PHE A 45 -12.93 -4.70 1.15
N THR A 46 -12.08 -5.57 1.71
CA THR A 46 -11.04 -5.26 2.70
C THR A 46 -9.70 -5.80 2.19
N VAL A 47 -8.59 -5.22 2.66
CA VAL A 47 -7.22 -5.64 2.29
C VAL A 47 -6.43 -6.26 3.45
N ASP A 48 -7.01 -6.19 4.66
CA ASP A 48 -6.43 -6.63 5.93
C ASP A 48 -7.01 -7.98 6.41
N GLY A 49 -7.86 -8.62 5.61
CA GLY A 49 -8.50 -9.89 5.93
C GLY A 49 -9.71 -9.79 6.87
N LYS A 50 -10.12 -8.59 7.29
CA LYS A 50 -11.37 -8.42 8.04
C LYS A 50 -12.58 -8.70 7.16
N LYS A 51 -13.71 -9.04 7.79
CA LYS A 51 -14.98 -9.22 7.08
C LYS A 51 -15.42 -7.87 6.50
N PRO A 52 -15.69 -7.76 5.19
CA PRO A 52 -16.30 -6.57 4.63
C PRO A 52 -17.67 -6.32 5.26
N ASP A 53 -17.95 -5.08 5.62
CA ASP A 53 -19.24 -4.61 6.14
C ASP A 53 -19.80 -3.51 5.22
N PRO A 54 -20.63 -3.86 4.23
CA PRO A 54 -21.21 -2.92 3.27
C PRO A 54 -22.13 -1.86 3.89
N PHE A 55 -22.66 -2.12 5.08
CA PHE A 55 -23.66 -1.28 5.76
C PHE A 55 -23.10 -0.60 7.01
N GLN A 56 -21.78 -0.67 7.22
CA GLN A 56 -21.14 -0.08 8.38
C GLN A 56 -21.44 1.42 8.44
N ILE A 57 -22.10 1.83 9.52
CA ILE A 57 -22.28 3.24 9.86
C ILE A 57 -20.99 3.70 10.55
N PHE A 58 -20.37 4.78 10.06
CA PHE A 58 -19.14 5.34 10.65
C PHE A 58 -19.42 5.81 12.08
N ARG A 59 -19.18 4.95 13.07
CA ARG A 59 -19.42 5.28 14.48
C ARG A 59 -18.15 5.54 15.26
N THR A 60 -17.05 4.83 14.99
CA THR A 60 -15.74 5.05 15.64
C THR A 60 -14.64 4.36 14.84
N GLY A 61 -13.58 5.09 14.47
CA GLY A 61 -12.24 4.57 14.18
C GLY A 61 -12.06 3.55 13.04
N SER A 62 -11.44 4.01 11.94
CA SER A 62 -10.91 3.25 10.79
C SER A 62 -11.94 2.54 9.90
N ILE A 63 -12.10 3.06 8.69
CA ILE A 63 -12.80 2.39 7.59
C ILE A 63 -11.90 1.27 7.08
N SER A 64 -12.30 0.02 7.30
CA SER A 64 -11.58 -1.14 6.73
C SER A 64 -12.26 -1.69 5.47
N THR A 65 -13.53 -1.36 5.26
CA THR A 65 -14.33 -1.77 4.10
C THR A 65 -14.40 -0.66 3.07
N PHE A 66 -13.95 -0.95 1.84
CA PHE A 66 -13.89 -0.03 0.73
C PHE A 66 -14.91 -0.39 -0.34
N LEU A 67 -15.52 0.61 -0.97
CA LEU A 67 -16.30 0.43 -2.19
C LEU A 67 -15.33 0.32 -3.39
N TYR A 68 -15.44 -0.75 -4.17
CA TYR A 68 -14.66 -0.94 -5.39
C TYR A 68 -15.08 0.09 -6.46
N ARG A 69 -14.11 0.86 -6.93
CA ARG A 69 -14.31 1.92 -7.95
C ARG A 69 -13.49 1.71 -9.22
N GLY A 70 -12.63 0.69 -9.23
CA GLY A 70 -11.68 0.44 -10.32
C GLY A 70 -10.48 -0.32 -9.81
N ALA A 71 -9.64 -0.78 -10.73
CA ALA A 71 -8.44 -1.53 -10.39
C ALA A 71 -7.50 -0.69 -9.50
N PHE A 72 -6.85 -1.34 -8.53
CA PHE A 72 -6.00 -0.68 -7.54
C PHE A 72 -4.74 -1.49 -7.25
N ARG A 73 -3.74 -0.87 -6.63
CA ARG A 73 -2.48 -1.54 -6.23
C ARG A 73 -2.47 -1.77 -4.72
N LEU A 74 -1.64 -2.72 -4.31
CA LEU A 74 -1.41 -3.04 -2.91
C LEU A 74 0.01 -2.65 -2.50
N GLY A 75 0.17 -2.25 -1.24
CA GLY A 75 1.50 -2.12 -0.64
C GLY A 75 2.14 -3.49 -0.43
N SER A 76 3.46 -3.51 -0.30
CA SER A 76 4.25 -4.73 -0.09
C SER A 76 3.84 -5.51 1.16
N GLY A 77 4.24 -6.79 1.20
CA GLY A 77 3.97 -7.74 2.25
C GLY A 77 2.76 -8.64 1.98
N ARG A 78 2.43 -9.48 2.98
CA ARG A 78 1.30 -10.42 2.90
C ARG A 78 -0.03 -9.67 3.03
N ARG A 79 -0.89 -9.81 2.02
CA ARG A 79 -2.21 -9.19 1.96
C ARG A 79 -3.31 -10.24 1.91
N VAL A 80 -4.44 -9.92 2.54
CA VAL A 80 -5.64 -10.78 2.51
C VAL A 80 -6.80 -9.94 2.03
N LEU A 81 -7.14 -10.11 0.76
CA LEU A 81 -8.31 -9.47 0.17
C LEU A 81 -9.55 -10.28 0.53
N LYS A 82 -10.58 -9.61 1.04
CA LYS A 82 -11.93 -10.17 1.12
C LYS A 82 -12.90 -9.27 0.39
N ALA A 83 -13.84 -9.82 -0.36
CA ALA A 83 -14.83 -9.03 -1.08
C ALA A 83 -16.20 -9.68 -1.12
N ILE A 84 -17.22 -8.84 -1.18
CA ILE A 84 -18.64 -9.20 -1.26
C ILE A 84 -19.33 -8.32 -2.31
N ALA A 85 -20.23 -8.91 -3.09
CA ALA A 85 -21.13 -8.18 -3.97
C ALA A 85 -22.47 -7.97 -3.26
N VAL A 86 -23.05 -6.78 -3.42
CA VAL A 86 -24.35 -6.39 -2.87
C VAL A 86 -25.17 -5.74 -3.97
N THR A 87 -26.45 -6.10 -4.10
CA THR A 87 -27.33 -5.42 -5.07
C THR A 87 -27.51 -3.94 -4.73
N ASN A 88 -27.79 -3.09 -5.72
CA ASN A 88 -27.97 -1.65 -5.50
C ASN A 88 -29.04 -1.31 -4.45
N ASN A 89 -30.08 -2.14 -4.33
CA ASN A 89 -31.12 -2.00 -3.31
C ASN A 89 -30.74 -2.55 -1.92
N GLY A 90 -29.56 -3.16 -1.76
CA GLY A 90 -29.07 -3.69 -0.49
C GLY A 90 -29.71 -5.00 -0.02
N LEU A 91 -30.65 -5.58 -0.78
CA LEU A 91 -31.45 -6.73 -0.31
C LEU A 91 -30.77 -8.08 -0.47
N ARG A 92 -29.75 -8.18 -1.33
CA ARG A 92 -29.05 -9.44 -1.61
C ARG A 92 -27.56 -9.24 -1.56
N GLU A 93 -26.90 -10.20 -0.93
CA GLU A 93 -25.45 -10.28 -0.83
C GLU A 93 -24.96 -11.59 -1.41
N SER A 94 -23.72 -11.59 -1.90
CA SER A 94 -23.01 -12.80 -2.25
C SER A 94 -22.33 -13.42 -1.04
N ASN A 95 -21.77 -14.63 -1.20
CA ASN A 95 -20.73 -15.09 -0.27
C ASN A 95 -19.50 -14.19 -0.36
N ILE A 96 -18.75 -14.12 0.74
CA ILE A 96 -17.45 -13.43 0.79
C ILE A 96 -16.40 -14.33 0.14
N ILE A 97 -15.67 -13.79 -0.84
CA ILE A 97 -14.46 -14.45 -1.37
C ILE A 97 -13.24 -13.99 -0.60
N THR A 98 -12.20 -14.81 -0.59
CA THR A 98 -10.92 -14.49 0.04
C THR A 98 -9.79 -14.78 -0.94
N LYS A 99 -8.87 -13.83 -1.12
CA LYS A 99 -7.66 -14.00 -1.91
C LYS A 99 -6.44 -13.64 -1.07
N PHE A 100 -5.52 -14.59 -0.95
CA PHE A 100 -4.22 -14.37 -0.33
C PHE A 100 -3.22 -13.93 -1.38
N LEU A 101 -2.49 -12.86 -1.09
CA LEU A 101 -1.47 -12.30 -1.97
C LEU A 101 -0.19 -12.08 -1.18
N ASP A 102 0.92 -12.39 -1.82
CA ASP A 102 2.27 -12.04 -1.39
C ASP A 102 2.77 -10.95 -2.34
N VAL A 103 2.97 -9.73 -1.81
CA VAL A 103 3.25 -8.54 -2.61
C VAL A 103 4.71 -8.14 -2.40
N ASN A 104 5.55 -8.40 -3.38
CA ASN A 104 6.94 -8.00 -3.36
C ASN A 104 7.09 -6.52 -3.73
N ASP A 105 8.07 -5.84 -3.14
CA ASP A 105 8.42 -4.51 -3.61
C ASP A 105 9.30 -4.62 -4.86
N LYS A 106 8.82 -4.08 -5.99
CA LYS A 106 9.53 -4.16 -7.28
C LYS A 106 10.94 -3.56 -7.22
N TYR A 107 11.16 -2.59 -6.34
CA TYR A 107 12.44 -1.89 -6.24
C TYR A 107 13.41 -2.49 -5.22
N SER A 108 12.98 -3.51 -4.46
CA SER A 108 13.81 -4.09 -3.39
C SER A 108 14.88 -5.09 -3.86
N GLU A 109 14.81 -5.56 -5.11
CA GLU A 109 15.76 -6.57 -5.64
C GLU A 109 17.08 -5.98 -6.17
N ASN A 110 17.30 -4.66 -6.06
CA ASN A 110 18.51 -3.97 -6.58
C ASN A 110 19.50 -3.46 -5.51
N TYR A 111 19.30 -3.77 -4.22
CA TYR A 111 20.29 -3.46 -3.20
C TYR A 111 21.18 -4.69 -2.92
N ASP A 112 22.25 -4.84 -3.71
CA ASP A 112 23.47 -5.57 -3.30
C ASP A 112 24.30 -4.72 -2.32
N GLY A 113 23.61 -4.15 -1.33
CA GLY A 113 24.25 -3.35 -0.30
C GLY A 113 24.92 -4.27 0.69
N ASN A 114 26.16 -4.68 0.42
CA ASN A 114 27.06 -5.21 1.45
C ASN A 114 27.15 -4.16 2.57
N PRO A 115 26.63 -4.40 3.79
CA PRO A 115 26.62 -3.38 4.85
C PRO A 115 28.01 -3.06 5.42
N ASN A 116 29.07 -3.74 4.93
CA ASN A 116 30.41 -3.72 5.51
C ASN A 116 31.48 -3.01 4.66
N GLU A 117 31.15 -2.35 3.56
CA GLU A 117 32.11 -1.46 2.88
C GLU A 117 31.98 -0.02 3.37
N TYR A 118 32.32 0.20 4.64
CA TYR A 118 32.93 1.48 5.01
C TYR A 118 34.38 1.40 4.55
N SER A 119 34.66 1.97 3.37
CA SER A 119 36.01 2.20 2.89
C SER A 119 36.69 3.21 3.81
N ASP A 120 37.42 2.69 4.79
CA ASP A 120 38.41 3.40 5.59
C ASP A 120 39.58 3.75 4.67
N ASN A 121 39.44 4.79 3.86
CA ASN A 121 40.49 5.38 3.04
C ASN A 121 40.05 6.77 2.57
N ASP A 122 40.05 7.72 3.50
CA ASP A 122 40.39 9.10 3.16
C ASP A 122 41.16 9.75 4.33
N GLN A 123 42.35 9.23 4.59
CA GLN A 123 43.38 9.95 5.34
C GLN A 123 44.43 10.48 4.37
N SER A 124 44.11 11.56 3.66
CA SER A 124 45.06 12.65 3.40
C SER A 124 44.36 13.79 2.67
N LEU A 125 44.74 15.04 3.01
CA LEU A 125 44.23 16.32 2.51
C LEU A 125 42.96 16.75 3.27
N VAL A 126 42.97 17.61 4.29
CA VAL A 126 43.54 18.97 4.29
C VAL A 126 43.85 19.38 5.75
N ASN A 127 45.11 19.73 6.03
CA ASN A 127 45.42 20.62 7.14
C ASN A 127 44.87 22.01 6.78
N HIS A 128 43.73 22.39 7.37
CA HIS A 128 43.30 23.78 7.42
C HIS A 128 42.65 24.07 8.77
N ASP A 129 43.49 24.58 9.66
CA ASP A 129 43.23 25.65 10.64
C ASP A 129 41.78 25.76 11.17
N GLN A 130 41.52 25.03 12.26
CA GLN A 130 40.26 24.98 12.96
C GLN A 130 40.18 26.04 14.08
N SER A 131 40.63 27.27 13.79
CA SER A 131 40.70 28.37 14.77
C SER A 131 39.76 29.56 14.50
N LYS A 132 38.83 29.48 13.54
CA LYS A 132 38.17 30.67 12.99
C LYS A 132 36.64 30.75 13.13
N TRP A 133 36.01 29.94 14.00
CA TRP A 133 34.54 29.84 14.07
C TRP A 133 33.93 30.26 15.42
N ASP A 134 34.73 30.72 16.39
CA ASP A 134 34.21 31.19 17.69
C ASP A 134 34.05 32.72 17.82
N ASP A 135 34.41 33.50 16.78
CA ASP A 135 34.45 34.98 16.88
C ASP A 135 33.20 35.72 16.34
N ASP A 136 32.26 35.05 15.68
CA ASP A 136 31.16 35.74 14.94
C ASP A 136 29.83 35.89 15.70
N PHE A 137 29.76 35.55 17.00
CA PHE A 137 28.51 35.68 17.79
C PHE A 137 28.54 36.74 18.89
N ASN A 138 29.53 37.63 18.94
CA ASN A 138 29.60 38.65 19.99
C ASN A 138 29.73 40.09 19.50
N ILE A 139 28.86 40.50 18.57
CA ILE A 139 28.68 41.92 18.23
C ILE A 139 27.23 42.33 18.54
N HIS A 140 26.97 42.69 19.80
CA HIS A 140 25.98 43.72 20.16
C HIS A 140 26.21 44.15 21.61
N ASN A 141 26.94 45.27 21.80
CA ASN A 141 26.59 46.38 22.69
C ASN A 141 27.80 47.31 22.90
N SER A 142 27.86 48.40 22.13
CA SER A 142 28.65 49.59 22.48
C SER A 142 28.12 50.80 21.70
N ILE A 143 27.31 51.62 22.38
CA ILE A 143 26.99 53.04 22.10
C ILE A 143 26.60 53.58 23.49
N GLU A 144 27.17 54.58 24.15
CA GLU A 144 28.20 55.60 23.89
C GLU A 144 28.67 56.12 25.28
N GLY A 145 29.91 56.63 25.38
CA GLY A 145 30.33 57.56 26.46
C GLY A 145 29.83 58.99 26.18
N PRO A 146 30.26 60.06 26.88
CA PRO A 146 31.45 60.23 27.72
C PRO A 146 31.21 60.19 29.24
#